data_AF-A0A537RCD5-F1
#
_entry.id   AF-A0A537RCD5-F1
#
_cell.length_a   1.000
_cell.length_b   1.000
_cell.length_c   1.000
_cell.angle_alpha   90.00
_cell.angle_beta   90.00
_cell.angle_gamma   90.00
#
_symmetry.space_group_name_H-M   'P 1'
#
loop_
_entity.id
_entity.type
_entity.pdbx_description
1 polymer ?
#
loop_
_entity_poly.entity_id
_entity_poly.type
_entity_poly.pdbx_seq_one_letter_code
_entity_poly.pdbx_strand_id
1 'polypeptide(L)'
;MPYVAENSDGVKRWTDNNGAEYGLCGGVGATGTPWVPGKQLRADKMAEAGLYDDYFKKGLRRPGDPHLRVKDMDRDGVDAEVIYGILAACAKMKDPEAAEEMLRIYNDFMHAFSSTYPDRMIGLACLPYSNIEGAAKEVRRV
;
A
#
# COMPACT_ATOMS: atom_id res chain seq x y z
N MET A 1 14.53 2.97 -8.30
CA MET A 1 13.10 3.35 -8.15
C MET A 1 12.21 2.34 -8.85
N PRO A 2 11.08 1.93 -8.25
CA PRO A 2 10.11 1.03 -8.88
C PRO A 2 9.41 1.65 -10.10
N TYR A 3 9.02 0.82 -11.06
CA TYR A 3 8.21 1.16 -12.22
C TYR A 3 7.21 0.02 -12.52
N VAL A 4 6.19 0.29 -13.34
CA VAL A 4 5.24 -0.75 -13.76
C VAL A 4 5.79 -1.49 -14.98
N ALA A 5 5.98 -2.79 -14.88
CA ALA A 5 6.40 -3.66 -15.97
C ALA A 5 5.34 -4.74 -16.24
N GLU A 6 5.19 -5.12 -17.51
CA GLU A 6 4.45 -6.32 -17.89
C GLU A 6 5.39 -7.53 -17.73
N ASN A 7 4.99 -8.50 -16.92
CA ASN A 7 5.81 -9.69 -16.65
C ASN A 7 5.55 -10.80 -17.68
N SER A 8 6.34 -11.86 -17.64
CA SER A 8 6.25 -12.99 -18.58
C SER A 8 4.90 -13.71 -18.59
N ASP A 9 4.10 -13.56 -17.53
CA ASP A 9 2.73 -14.07 -17.43
C ASP A 9 1.65 -13.06 -17.88
N GLY A 10 2.05 -11.94 -18.50
CA GLY A 10 1.16 -10.89 -18.99
C GLY A 10 0.58 -9.99 -17.89
N VAL A 11 0.98 -10.18 -16.63
CA VAL A 11 0.47 -9.40 -15.50
C VAL A 11 1.36 -8.19 -15.26
N LYS A 12 0.74 -7.00 -15.24
CA LYS A 12 1.42 -5.76 -14.88
C LYS A 12 1.67 -5.71 -13.38
N ARG A 13 2.94 -5.59 -12.99
CA ARG A 13 3.35 -5.47 -11.60
C ARG A 13 4.36 -4.36 -11.42
N TRP A 14 4.46 -3.87 -10.20
CA TRP A 14 5.51 -2.96 -9.81
C TRP A 14 6.82 -3.75 -9.69
N THR A 15 7.87 -3.29 -10.34
CA THR A 15 9.18 -3.94 -10.38
C THR A 15 10.28 -2.89 -10.18
N ASP A 16 11.37 -3.21 -9.48
CA ASP A 16 12.54 -2.34 -9.38
C ASP A 16 13.62 -2.67 -10.43
N ASN A 17 14.64 -1.81 -10.53
CA ASN A 17 15.76 -2.01 -11.46
C ASN A 17 16.61 -3.25 -11.16
N ASN A 18 16.44 -3.86 -9.99
CA ASN A 18 17.13 -5.08 -9.56
C ASN A 18 16.26 -6.33 -9.75
N GLY A 19 15.09 -6.21 -10.38
CA GLY A 19 14.17 -7.31 -10.67
C GLY A 19 13.28 -7.74 -9.50
N ALA A 20 13.23 -6.97 -8.41
CA ALA A 20 12.30 -7.25 -7.32
C ALA A 20 10.86 -6.85 -7.72
N GLU A 21 9.92 -7.79 -7.56
CA GLU A 21 8.50 -7.59 -7.87
C GLU A 21 7.68 -7.27 -6.61
N TYR A 22 6.77 -6.29 -6.68
CA TYR A 22 5.94 -5.85 -5.54
C TYR A 22 4.47 -6.30 -5.64
N GLY A 23 4.18 -7.23 -6.55
CA GLY A 23 2.88 -7.89 -6.68
C GLY A 23 1.89 -7.23 -7.65
N LEU A 24 0.74 -7.89 -7.81
CA LEU A 24 -0.39 -7.38 -8.59
C LEU A 24 -1.11 -6.27 -7.82
N CYS A 25 -1.27 -5.12 -8.46
CA CYS A 25 -2.10 -4.04 -7.93
C CYS A 25 -3.58 -4.48 -7.88
N GLY A 26 -4.24 -4.23 -6.74
CA GLY A 26 -5.59 -4.74 -6.48
C GLY A 26 -5.63 -6.21 -6.03
N GLY A 27 -4.47 -6.87 -5.88
CA GLY A 27 -4.37 -8.23 -5.39
C GLY A 27 -4.53 -8.36 -3.86
N VAL A 28 -4.55 -9.61 -3.40
CA VAL A 28 -4.69 -9.99 -1.99
C VAL A 28 -3.36 -9.85 -1.26
N GLY A 29 -3.39 -9.09 -0.16
CA GLY A 29 -2.29 -8.98 0.80
C GLY A 29 -1.08 -8.20 0.29
N ALA A 30 -0.02 -8.18 1.10
CA ALA A 30 1.20 -7.40 0.84
C ALA A 30 2.00 -7.85 -0.40
N THR A 31 1.75 -9.06 -0.89
CA THR A 31 2.41 -9.61 -2.08
C THR A 31 1.57 -9.47 -3.35
N GLY A 32 0.36 -8.89 -3.26
CA GLY A 32 -0.52 -8.71 -4.41
C GLY A 32 -0.79 -10.02 -5.14
N THR A 33 -1.24 -11.06 -4.44
CA THR A 33 -1.61 -12.34 -5.09
C THR A 33 -3.01 -12.27 -5.70
N PRO A 34 -3.32 -12.99 -6.78
CA PRO A 34 -4.70 -13.10 -7.24
C PRO A 34 -5.60 -13.69 -6.14
N TRP A 35 -6.83 -13.19 -6.05
CA TRP A 35 -7.84 -13.82 -5.20
C TRP A 35 -8.22 -15.19 -5.76
N VAL A 36 -8.38 -16.17 -4.86
CA VAL A 36 -8.81 -17.54 -5.18
C VAL A 36 -9.94 -17.90 -4.22
N PRO A 37 -11.16 -18.17 -4.73
CA PRO A 37 -12.30 -18.52 -3.89
C PRO A 37 -12.01 -19.69 -2.95
N GLY A 38 -12.37 -19.56 -1.67
CA GLY A 38 -12.24 -20.62 -0.67
C GLY A 38 -10.83 -20.77 -0.08
N LYS A 39 -9.84 -20.02 -0.57
CA LYS A 39 -8.45 -20.09 -0.06
C LYS A 39 -8.26 -19.31 1.24
N GLN A 40 -8.94 -18.17 1.39
CA GLN A 40 -8.84 -17.30 2.56
C GLN A 40 -10.20 -16.68 2.87
N LEU A 41 -10.79 -17.06 4.01
CA LEU A 41 -12.12 -16.58 4.44
C LEU A 41 -12.25 -15.05 4.36
N ARG A 42 -11.23 -14.31 4.83
CA ARG A 42 -11.22 -12.84 4.80
C ARG A 42 -11.22 -12.27 3.37
N ALA A 43 -10.50 -12.91 2.45
CA ALA A 43 -10.45 -12.48 1.06
C ALA A 43 -11.77 -12.79 0.34
N ASP A 44 -12.41 -13.90 0.69
CA ASP A 44 -13.75 -14.23 0.19
C ASP A 44 -14.78 -13.21 0.66
N LYS A 45 -14.71 -12.74 1.91
CA LYS A 45 -15.55 -11.64 2.41
C LYS A 45 -15.29 -10.31 1.70
N MET A 46 -14.04 -9.99 1.39
CA MET A 46 -13.69 -8.83 0.58
C MET A 46 -14.23 -8.95 -0.87
N ALA A 47 -14.18 -10.15 -1.45
CA ALA A 47 -14.72 -10.43 -2.77
C ALA A 47 -16.26 -10.31 -2.79
N GLU A 48 -16.96 -10.86 -1.79
CA GLU A 48 -18.40 -10.73 -1.60
C GLU A 48 -18.83 -9.26 -1.50
N ALA A 49 -18.02 -8.43 -0.83
CA ALA A 49 -18.20 -6.98 -0.75
C ALA A 49 -17.76 -6.20 -2.01
N GLY A 50 -17.37 -6.89 -3.08
CA GLY A 50 -17.02 -6.32 -4.38
C GLY A 50 -15.63 -5.71 -4.49
N LEU A 51 -14.74 -5.88 -3.51
CA LEU A 51 -13.44 -5.18 -3.46
C LEU A 51 -12.59 -5.39 -4.74
N TYR A 52 -12.49 -6.64 -5.20
CA TYR A 52 -11.68 -6.98 -6.37
C TYR A 52 -12.34 -6.54 -7.67
N ASP A 53 -13.65 -6.73 -7.80
CA ASP A 53 -14.41 -6.32 -8.97
C ASP A 53 -14.42 -4.79 -9.15
N ASP A 54 -14.56 -4.05 -8.06
CA ASP A 54 -14.45 -2.59 -8.07
C ASP A 54 -13.10 -2.13 -8.62
N TYR A 55 -12.01 -2.83 -8.28
CA TYR A 55 -10.70 -2.53 -8.85
C TYR A 55 -10.61 -2.94 -10.33
N PHE A 56 -10.81 -4.22 -10.66
CA PHE A 56 -10.51 -4.75 -12.00
C PHE A 56 -11.53 -4.37 -13.07
N LYS A 57 -12.80 -4.15 -12.70
CA LYS A 57 -13.87 -3.81 -13.64
C LYS A 57 -14.16 -2.31 -13.69
N LYS A 58 -13.95 -1.58 -12.59
CA LYS A 58 -14.31 -0.15 -12.48
C LYS A 58 -13.11 0.77 -12.23
N GLY A 59 -11.92 0.24 -11.96
CA GLY A 59 -10.72 1.03 -11.68
C GLY A 59 -10.72 1.72 -10.30
N LEU A 60 -11.63 1.33 -9.40
CA LEU A 60 -11.77 1.96 -8.08
C LEU A 60 -10.73 1.41 -7.10
N ARG A 61 -9.92 2.30 -6.54
CA ARG A 61 -8.84 1.96 -5.60
C ARG A 61 -9.28 2.12 -4.15
N ARG A 62 -10.31 1.38 -3.72
CA ARG A 62 -10.95 1.57 -2.41
C ARG A 62 -9.98 1.73 -1.23
N PRO A 63 -8.95 0.86 -1.04
CA PRO A 63 -8.02 1.04 0.07
C PRO A 63 -7.05 2.21 -0.07
N GLY A 64 -6.81 2.71 -1.29
CA GLY A 64 -5.83 3.75 -1.60
C GLY A 64 -6.44 5.09 -2.01
N ASP A 65 -7.76 5.23 -1.90
CA ASP A 65 -8.52 6.46 -2.09
C ASP A 65 -9.22 6.81 -0.76
N PRO A 66 -8.94 7.96 -0.15
CA PRO A 66 -9.47 8.27 1.18
C PRO A 66 -11.00 8.39 1.20
N HIS A 67 -11.63 8.86 0.12
CA HIS A 67 -13.09 9.02 0.04
C HIS A 67 -13.83 7.70 -0.17
N LEU A 68 -13.15 6.69 -0.73
CA LEU A 68 -13.68 5.33 -0.81
C LEU A 68 -13.40 4.54 0.45
N ARG A 69 -12.21 4.73 1.05
CA ARG A 69 -11.80 4.04 2.26
C ARG A 69 -12.68 4.39 3.46
N VAL A 70 -13.04 5.68 3.62
CA VAL A 70 -13.95 6.09 4.71
C VAL A 70 -15.33 5.43 4.61
N LYS A 71 -15.82 5.17 3.40
CA LYS A 71 -17.10 4.46 3.20
C LYS A 71 -17.03 3.00 3.62
N ASP A 72 -15.87 2.37 3.40
CA ASP A 72 -15.61 1.01 3.89
C ASP A 72 -15.50 0.99 5.41
N MET A 73 -14.85 1.99 6.01
CA MET A 73 -14.84 2.16 7.46
C MET A 73 -16.25 2.32 8.04
N ASP A 74 -17.09 3.15 7.43
CA ASP A 74 -18.47 3.37 7.89
C ASP A 74 -19.31 2.09 7.77
N ARG A 75 -19.15 1.33 6.68
CA ARG A 75 -19.82 0.03 6.49
C ARG A 75 -19.38 -0.98 7.54
N ASP A 76 -18.10 -1.00 7.87
CA ASP A 76 -17.50 -1.97 8.78
C ASP A 76 -17.59 -1.52 10.26
N GLY A 77 -18.16 -0.33 10.52
CA GLY A 77 -18.36 0.22 11.87
C GLY A 77 -17.06 0.68 12.54
N VAL A 78 -16.08 1.15 11.77
CA VAL A 78 -14.75 1.55 12.24
C VAL A 78 -14.71 3.06 12.48
N ASP A 79 -14.60 3.46 13.75
CA ASP A 79 -14.53 4.88 14.14
C ASP A 79 -13.21 5.54 13.71
N ALA A 80 -12.08 4.85 13.81
CA ALA A 80 -10.80 5.34 13.33
C ALA A 80 -9.84 4.17 13.07
N GLU A 81 -8.84 4.38 12.22
CA GLU A 81 -7.84 3.38 11.89
C GLU A 81 -6.42 3.94 11.95
N VAL A 82 -5.49 3.10 12.39
CA VAL A 82 -4.06 3.35 12.28
C VAL A 82 -3.52 2.60 11.06
N ILE A 83 -2.94 3.34 10.12
CA ILE A 83 -2.50 2.82 8.82
C ILE A 83 -0.99 2.56 8.85
N TYR A 84 -0.63 1.29 8.77
CA TYR A 84 0.76 0.84 8.64
C TYR A 84 1.22 0.94 7.18
N GLY A 85 2.50 1.29 7.01
CA GLY A 85 3.08 1.52 5.69
C GLY A 85 3.79 0.33 5.04
N ILE A 86 4.65 0.67 4.08
CA ILE A 86 5.21 -0.26 3.10
C ILE A 86 6.57 -0.85 3.51
N LEU A 87 6.80 -1.07 4.80
CA LEU A 87 8.11 -1.51 5.33
C LEU A 87 8.63 -2.79 4.66
N ALA A 88 7.75 -3.77 4.39
CA ALA A 88 8.13 -5.01 3.71
C ALA A 88 8.56 -4.79 2.25
N ALA A 89 7.92 -3.85 1.54
CA ALA A 89 8.33 -3.49 0.18
C ALA A 89 9.71 -2.80 0.21
N CYS A 90 9.93 -1.90 1.16
CA CYS A 90 11.23 -1.27 1.36
C CYS A 90 12.33 -2.29 1.65
N ALA A 91 12.08 -3.24 2.55
CA ALA A 91 13.00 -4.33 2.88
C ALA A 91 13.34 -5.26 1.71
N LYS A 92 12.45 -5.37 0.73
CA LYS A 92 12.69 -6.17 -0.47
C LYS A 92 13.63 -5.48 -1.46
N MET A 93 13.72 -4.14 -1.42
CA MET A 93 14.53 -3.37 -2.35
C MET A 93 16.02 -3.55 -2.06
N LYS A 94 16.79 -3.92 -3.08
CA LYS A 94 18.26 -4.12 -2.98
C LYS A 94 19.03 -2.85 -3.34
N ASP A 95 18.51 -1.70 -2.95
CA ASP A 95 19.04 -0.38 -3.22
C ASP A 95 18.68 0.53 -2.03
N PRO A 96 19.61 0.74 -1.07
CA PRO A 96 19.33 1.49 0.14
C PRO A 96 18.94 2.96 -0.10
N GLU A 97 19.52 3.60 -1.10
CA GLU A 97 19.21 5.00 -1.43
C GLU A 97 17.82 5.12 -2.05
N ALA A 98 17.48 4.22 -2.99
CA ALA A 98 16.13 4.18 -3.55
C ALA A 98 15.08 3.76 -2.52
N ALA A 99 15.44 2.90 -1.56
CA ALA A 99 14.58 2.52 -0.45
C ALA A 99 14.26 3.73 0.44
N GLU A 100 15.27 4.53 0.81
CA GLU A 100 15.09 5.76 1.59
C GLU A 100 14.20 6.77 0.87
N GLU A 101 14.45 7.02 -0.42
CA GLU A 101 13.59 7.91 -1.22
C GLU A 101 12.15 7.37 -1.37
N MET A 102 11.97 6.05 -1.50
CA MET A 102 10.64 5.45 -1.53
C MET A 102 9.88 5.67 -0.22
N LEU A 103 10.55 5.57 0.93
CA LEU A 103 9.93 5.85 2.23
C LEU A 103 9.53 7.32 2.36
N ARG A 104 10.39 8.25 1.90
CA ARG A 104 10.07 9.68 1.89
C ARG A 104 8.84 9.98 1.04
N ILE A 105 8.77 9.44 -0.18
CA ILE A 105 7.61 9.57 -1.07
C ILE A 105 6.35 8.98 -0.42
N TYR A 106 6.48 7.81 0.22
CA TYR A 106 5.36 7.20 0.94
C TYR A 106 4.87 8.08 2.10
N ASN A 107 5.78 8.69 2.87
CA ASN A 107 5.40 9.56 3.98
C ASN A 107 4.71 10.85 3.50
N ASP A 108 5.16 11.44 2.38
CA ASP A 108 4.48 12.57 1.75
C ASP A 108 3.06 12.19 1.30
N PHE A 109 2.92 11.04 0.65
CA PHE A 109 1.61 10.48 0.29
C PHE A 109 0.74 10.23 1.52
N MET A 110 1.28 9.60 2.55
CA MET A 110 0.54 9.19 3.74
C MET A 110 0.05 10.40 4.53
N HIS A 111 0.87 11.45 4.63
CA HIS A 111 0.48 12.71 5.25
C HIS A 111 -0.68 13.38 4.48
N ALA A 112 -0.62 13.44 3.15
CA ALA A 112 -1.71 13.98 2.34
C ALA A 112 -2.97 13.12 2.43
N PHE A 113 -2.82 11.80 2.43
CA PHE A 113 -3.91 10.84 2.53
C PHE A 113 -4.66 10.97 3.85
N SER A 114 -3.95 10.90 4.99
CA SER A 114 -4.53 10.98 6.33
C SER A 114 -5.17 12.35 6.61
N SER A 115 -4.58 13.43 6.08
CA SER A 115 -5.11 14.79 6.23
C SER A 115 -6.49 15.00 5.59
N THR A 116 -6.95 14.07 4.73
CA THR A 116 -8.30 14.14 4.15
C THR A 116 -9.39 13.88 5.20
N TYR A 117 -9.13 12.97 6.15
CA TYR A 117 -10.02 12.63 7.26
C TYR A 117 -9.20 12.42 8.54
N PRO A 118 -8.63 13.49 9.12
CA PRO A 118 -7.60 13.39 10.16
C PRO A 118 -8.10 12.75 11.46
N ASP A 119 -9.40 12.84 11.75
CA ASP A 119 -10.01 12.21 12.94
C ASP A 119 -10.33 10.72 12.73
N ARG A 120 -10.23 10.22 11.49
CA ARG A 120 -10.57 8.84 11.11
C ARG A 120 -9.35 8.05 10.64
N MET A 121 -8.39 8.69 9.98
CA MET A 121 -7.25 8.04 9.33
C MET A 121 -5.94 8.51 9.95
N ILE A 122 -5.27 7.64 10.71
CA ILE A 122 -4.01 7.95 11.39
C ILE A 122 -2.88 7.22 10.67
N GLY A 123 -2.21 7.92 9.76
CA GLY A 123 -1.06 7.39 9.01
C GLY A 123 0.20 7.30 9.87
N LEU A 124 0.87 6.14 9.87
CA LEU A 124 2.20 6.00 10.47
C LEU A 124 3.30 6.32 9.47
N ALA A 125 4.20 7.24 9.85
CA ALA A 125 5.42 7.47 9.11
C ALA A 125 6.32 6.23 9.13
N CYS A 126 6.94 5.93 8.00
CA CYS A 126 7.95 4.89 7.86
C CYS A 126 9.34 5.51 7.89
N LEU A 127 10.23 4.94 8.70
CA LEU A 127 11.60 5.44 8.87
C LEU A 127 12.60 4.52 8.17
N PRO A 128 13.65 5.08 7.54
CA PRO A 128 14.78 4.29 7.06
C PRO A 128 15.42 3.49 8.20
N TYR A 129 15.47 2.16 8.10
CA TYR A 129 16.04 1.32 9.17
C TYR A 129 17.55 1.05 8.99
N SER A 130 18.10 1.28 7.80
CA SER A 130 19.54 1.13 7.51
C SER A 130 20.36 2.41 7.66
N ASN A 131 19.72 3.56 7.92
CA ASN A 131 20.35 4.86 8.01
C ASN A 131 19.80 5.63 9.24
N ILE A 132 20.56 5.61 10.34
CA ILE A 132 20.13 6.23 11.61
C ILE A 132 19.95 7.75 11.47
N GLU A 133 20.87 8.42 10.77
CA GLU A 133 20.78 9.88 10.56
C GLU A 133 19.59 10.23 9.65
N GLY A 134 19.37 9.43 8.59
CA GLY A 134 18.19 9.55 7.74
C GLY A 134 16.89 9.36 8.51
N ALA A 135 16.82 8.34 9.39
CA ALA A 135 15.68 8.12 10.29
C ALA A 135 15.44 9.31 11.22
N ALA A 136 16.49 9.82 11.87
CA ALA A 136 16.37 10.95 12.77
C ALA A 136 15.94 12.24 12.03
N LYS A 137 16.39 12.43 10.78
CA LYS A 137 15.95 13.53 9.93
C LYS A 137 14.47 13.39 9.56
N GLU A 138 14.04 12.19 9.19
CA GLU A 138 12.66 11.93 8.79
C GLU A 138 11.68 12.08 9.95
N VAL A 139 12.03 11.62 11.16
CA VAL A 139 11.24 11.85 12.39
C VAL A 139 10.96 13.33 12.64
N ARG A 140 11.92 14.22 12.37
CA ARG A 140 11.74 15.67 12.58
C ARG A 140 10.91 16.32 11.47
N ARG A 141 10.76 15.66 10.33
CA ARG A 141 10.07 16.19 9.15
C ARG A 141 8.58 15.91 9.19
N VAL A 142 8.19 14.75 9.72
CA VAL A 142 6.80 14.24 9.76
C VAL A 142 6.03 14.66 11.01
#